data_AF-A0A1V3XX85-F1
#
_entry.id   AF-A0A1V3XX85-F1
#
_cell.length_a   1.000
_cell.length_b   1.000
_cell.length_c   1.000
_cell.angle_alpha   90.00
_cell.angle_beta   90.00
_cell.angle_gamma   90.00
#
_symmetry.space_group_name_H-M   'P 1'
#
loop_
_entity.id
_entity.type
_entity.pdbx_description
1 polymer ?
#
loop_
_entity_poly.entity_id
_entity_poly.type
_entity_poly.pdbx_seq_one_letter_code
_entity_poly.pdbx_strand_id
1 'polypeptide(L)' 'MFRKPIERRAKDTLELGELLHEILVAQVASYLDVEPSVVDPTIDDE' A
#
# COMPACT_ATOMS: atom_id res chain seq x y z
N MET A 1 -10.64 1.48 -5.05
CA MET A 1 -9.66 0.38 -5.23
C MET A 1 -10.31 -0.75 -6.04
N PHE A 2 -9.59 -1.40 -6.96
CA PHE A 2 -10.11 -2.55 -7.71
C PHE A 2 -9.43 -3.83 -7.21
N ARG A 3 -10.21 -4.75 -6.64
CA ARG A 3 -9.70 -6.00 -6.03
C ARG A 3 -9.00 -6.93 -7.03
N LYS A 4 -9.63 -7.19 -8.18
CA LYS A 4 -9.14 -8.17 -9.17
C LYS A 4 -7.77 -7.84 -9.79
N PRO A 5 -7.46 -6.57 -10.13
CA PRO A 5 -6.12 -6.19 -10.58
C PRO A 5 -5.01 -6.42 -9.55
N ILE A 6 -5.29 -6.20 -8.26
CA ILE A 6 -4.32 -6.34 -7.18
C ILE A 6 -4.03 -7.83 -6.91
N GLU A 7 -5.07 -8.65 -6.81
CA GLU A 7 -4.96 -10.11 -6.66
C GLU A 7 -4.18 -10.78 -7.79
N ARG A 8 -4.18 -10.20 -9.00
CA ARG A 8 -3.44 -10.73 -10.16
C ARG A 8 -1.96 -10.33 -10.18
N ARG A 9 -1.58 -9.31 -9.42
CA ARG A 9 -0.20 -8.82 -9.35
C ARG A 9 0.63 -9.56 -8.31
N ALA A 10 -0.01 -9.99 -7.23
CA ALA A 10 0.63 -10.80 -6.18
C ALA A 10 0.64 -12.29 -6.56
N LYS A 11 1.75 -12.99 -6.27
CA LYS A 11 1.92 -14.42 -6.50
C LYS A 11 1.35 -15.25 -5.36
N ASP A 12 1.35 -14.71 -4.15
CA ASP A 12 0.82 -15.34 -2.96
C ASP A 12 0.14 -14.32 -2.02
N THR A 13 -0.34 -14.80 -0.88
CA THR A 13 -1.05 -13.97 0.10
C THR A 13 -0.13 -13.02 0.87
N LEU A 14 1.17 -13.30 0.94
CA LEU A 14 2.14 -12.44 1.61
C LEU A 14 2.42 -11.21 0.73
N GLU A 15 2.78 -11.45 -0.53
CA GLU A 15 2.99 -10.37 -1.53
C GLU A 15 1.71 -9.54 -1.75
N LEU A 16 0.53 -10.16 -1.59
CA LEU A 16 -0.74 -9.44 -1.61
C LEU A 16 -0.89 -8.51 -0.41
N GLY A 17 -0.45 -8.93 0.77
CA GLY A 17 -0.46 -8.14 1.99
C GLY A 17 0.44 -6.91 1.87
N GLU A 18 1.68 -7.10 1.40
CA GLU A 18 2.65 -6.05 1.13
C GLU A 18 2.11 -5.04 0.10
N LEU A 19 1.60 -5.53 -1.04
CA LEU A 19 1.03 -4.67 -2.07
C LEU A 19 -0.20 -3.89 -1.57
N LEU A 20 -1.04 -4.50 -0.74
CA LEU A 20 -2.19 -3.81 -0.15
C LEU A 20 -1.74 -2.74 0.83
N HIS A 21 -0.73 -3.03 1.65
CA HIS A 21 -0.15 -2.10 2.60
C HIS A 21 0.35 -0.83 1.89
N GLU A 22 1.24 -0.97 0.89
CA GLU A 22 1.76 0.14 0.10
C GLU A 22 0.65 1.02 -0.50
N ILE A 23 -0.34 0.38 -1.14
CA ILE A 23 -1.43 1.11 -1.79
C ILE A 23 -2.26 1.85 -0.74
N LEU A 24 -2.56 1.22 0.40
CA LEU A 24 -3.37 1.85 1.44
C LEU A 24 -2.65 3.06 2.06
N VAL A 25 -1.36 2.95 2.34
CA VAL A 25 -0.57 4.08 2.85
C VAL A 25 -0.60 5.23 1.84
N ALA A 26 -0.31 4.97 0.57
CA ALA A 26 -0.33 5.99 -0.46
C ALA A 26 -1.72 6.63 -0.63
N GLN A 27 -2.80 5.84 -0.55
CA GLN A 27 -4.17 6.35 -0.65
C GLN A 27 -4.56 7.23 0.55
N VAL A 28 -4.22 6.83 1.77
CA VAL A 28 -4.51 7.60 2.98
C VAL A 28 -3.69 8.89 3.00
N ALA A 29 -2.41 8.83 2.64
CA ALA A 29 -1.54 9.99 2.54
C ALA A 29 -2.06 11.00 1.51
N SER A 30 -2.45 10.52 0.32
CA SER A 30 -3.07 11.35 -0.71
C SER A 30 -4.40 11.97 -0.27
N TYR A 31 -5.19 11.27 0.55
CA TYR A 31 -6.45 11.81 1.08
C TYR A 31 -6.23 12.92 2.12
N LEU A 32 -5.17 12.78 2.92
CA LEU A 32 -4.83 13.72 3.99
C LEU A 32 -3.91 14.88 3.54
N ASP A 33 -3.44 14.85 2.29
CA ASP A 33 -2.46 15.80 1.74
C ASP A 33 -1.13 15.84 2.54
N VAL A 34 -0.64 14.65 2.87
CA VAL A 34 0.63 14.45 3.61
C VAL A 34 1.53 13.45 2.88
N GLU A 35 2.79 13.39 3.30
CA GLU A 35 3.71 12.36 2.80
C GLU A 35 3.33 10.96 3.33
N PRO A 36 3.54 9.89 2.55
CA PRO A 36 3.33 8.50 2.98
C PRO A 36 4.03 8.15 4.30
N SER A 37 5.24 8.67 4.53
CA SER A 37 6.03 8.51 5.75
C SER A 37 5.34 9.04 7.02
N VAL A 38 4.37 9.95 6.88
CA VAL A 38 3.55 10.44 8.00
C VAL A 38 2.50 9.41 8.41
N VAL A 39 1.99 8.65 7.43
CA VAL A 39 0.98 7.60 7.65
C VAL A 39 1.63 6.30 8.12
N ASP A 40 2.76 5.94 7.50
CA ASP A 40 3.61 4.83 7.91
C ASP A 40 5.08 5.27 7.93
N PRO A 41 5.65 5.52 9.12
CA PRO A 41 7.05 5.90 9.27
C PRO A 41 8.06 4.84 8.83
N THR A 42 7.61 3.59 8.63
CA THR A 42 8.47 2.45 8.25
C THR A 42 8.41 2.14 6.76
N ILE A 43 7.66 2.93 5.96
CA ILE A 43 7.46 2.65 4.53
C ILE A 43 8.73 2.76 3.68
N ASP A 44 9.75 3.46 4.15
CA ASP A 44 11.04 3.63 3.46
C ASP A 44 12.13 2.66 3.98
N ASP A 45 11.79 1.76 4.91
CA ASP A 45 12.74 0.84 5.56
C ASP A 45 12.93 -0.49 4.80
N GLU A 46 12.30 -0.68 3.64
CA GLU A 46 12.40 -1.89 2.76
C GLU A 46 13.38 -1.77 1.58
#